data_AF-A0A838FYT1-F1
#
_entry.id   AF-A0A838FYT1-F1
#
_cell.length_a   1.000
_cell.length_b   1.000
_cell.length_c   1.000
_cell.angle_alpha   90.00
_cell.angle_beta   90.00
_cell.angle_gamma   90.00
#
_symmetry.space_group_name_H-M   'P 1'
#
loop_
_entity.id
_entity.type
_entity.pdbx_description
1 polymer ?
#
loop_
_entity_poly.entity_id
_entity_poly.type
_entity_poly.pdbx_seq_one_letter_code
_entity_poly.pdbx_strand_id
1 'polypeptide(L)'
;MLTSPSHVVWQAIGEHGPSPGTSSWTLDNRPLPFLVMRGEELMPELLHNAIWASRRERRHEPTLLHLAAAYSLDDTDAVDAARIPVERVGSPILFLSGDADALWPSTAMAGAAQRARVTAGIARADEHRHYPNAGHLIRMPYQPTQAQWTSGIAFGGTPAGLAAAEADAGQQTLRFLASHLGRGTELSASITTPDT
;
A
#
# COMPACT_ATOMS: atom_id res chain seq x y z
N MET A 1 3.15 -4.89 9.63
CA MET A 1 2.17 -4.40 8.63
C MET A 1 2.94 -3.67 7.55
N LEU A 2 2.54 -3.79 6.28
CA LEU A 2 3.03 -3.01 5.14
C LEU A 2 1.77 -2.48 4.45
N THR A 3 1.63 -1.17 4.27
CA THR A 3 0.37 -0.60 3.76
C THR A 3 0.61 0.31 2.57
N SER A 4 0.07 -0.11 1.43
CA SER A 4 -0.11 0.72 0.24
C SER A 4 -1.33 0.19 -0.52
N PRO A 5 -2.52 0.78 -0.35
CA PRO A 5 -3.77 0.26 -0.89
C PRO A 5 -3.75 0.15 -2.40
N SER A 6 -4.51 -0.82 -2.90
CA SER A 6 -4.84 -0.93 -4.31
C SER A 6 -6.35 -0.95 -4.50
N HIS A 7 -6.80 -0.34 -5.60
CA HIS A 7 -8.22 -0.27 -5.98
C HIS A 7 -8.59 -1.34 -7.01
N VAL A 8 -7.59 -1.91 -7.68
CA VAL A 8 -7.76 -2.88 -8.76
C VAL A 8 -6.91 -4.11 -8.49
N VAL A 9 -7.29 -5.23 -9.11
CA VAL A 9 -6.45 -6.42 -9.19
C VAL A 9 -5.40 -6.17 -10.26
N TRP A 10 -4.12 -6.39 -9.94
CA TRP A 10 -3.03 -6.26 -10.90
C TRP A 10 -2.61 -7.60 -11.49
N GLN A 11 -1.89 -7.56 -12.60
CA GLN A 11 -1.14 -8.70 -13.12
C GLN A 11 -0.22 -9.28 -12.04
N ALA A 12 -0.10 -10.61 -12.01
CA ALA A 12 0.81 -11.31 -11.12
C ALA A 12 2.28 -11.02 -11.49
N ILE A 13 3.13 -10.95 -10.46
CA ILE A 13 4.59 -10.91 -10.60
C ILE A 13 5.12 -12.25 -10.11
N GLY A 14 5.78 -12.99 -11.00
CA GLY A 14 6.44 -14.25 -10.71
C GLY A 14 7.95 -14.08 -10.56
N GLU A 15 8.66 -15.20 -10.42
CA GLU A 15 10.13 -15.25 -10.25
C GLU A 15 10.90 -14.50 -11.34
N HIS A 16 10.37 -14.49 -12.57
CA HIS A 16 11.00 -13.88 -13.73
C HIS A 16 10.38 -12.51 -14.11
N GLY A 17 9.62 -11.90 -13.18
CA GLY A 17 8.90 -10.65 -13.42
C GLY A 17 7.41 -10.85 -13.75
N PRO A 18 6.78 -9.90 -14.46
CA PRO A 18 5.34 -9.94 -14.73
C PRO A 18 4.94 -11.22 -15.46
N SER A 19 3.99 -11.95 -14.91
CA SER A 19 3.49 -13.21 -15.47
C SER A 19 2.45 -12.92 -16.55
N PRO A 20 2.72 -13.20 -17.84
CA PRO A 20 1.79 -12.85 -18.92
C PRO A 20 0.41 -13.47 -18.70
N GLY A 21 -0.65 -12.69 -18.91
CA GLY A 21 -2.03 -13.17 -18.84
C GLY A 21 -2.46 -13.72 -17.47
N THR A 22 -1.71 -13.45 -16.41
CA THR A 22 -1.94 -14.06 -15.08
C THR A 22 -2.39 -13.01 -14.08
N SER A 23 -3.52 -13.26 -13.41
CA SER A 23 -4.05 -12.42 -12.34
C SER A 23 -3.29 -12.64 -11.03
N SER A 24 -3.10 -11.57 -10.24
CA SER A 24 -2.55 -11.67 -8.88
C SER A 24 -3.49 -12.33 -7.87
N TRP A 25 -4.79 -12.41 -8.18
CA TRP A 25 -5.80 -12.95 -7.28
C TRP A 25 -6.72 -13.95 -7.99
N THR A 26 -7.12 -14.97 -7.24
CA THR A 26 -8.18 -15.90 -7.63
C THR A 26 -9.29 -15.90 -6.59
N LEU A 27 -10.52 -16.13 -7.04
CA LEU A 27 -11.68 -16.39 -6.19
C LEU A 27 -12.33 -17.69 -6.67
N ASP A 28 -12.53 -18.65 -5.78
CA ASP A 28 -13.03 -19.98 -6.10
C ASP A 28 -12.23 -20.66 -7.23
N ASN A 29 -10.89 -20.53 -7.17
CA ASN A 29 -9.93 -21.01 -8.17
C ASN A 29 -10.09 -20.40 -9.57
N ARG A 30 -10.81 -19.29 -9.72
CA ARG A 30 -10.93 -18.55 -10.98
C ARG A 30 -10.16 -17.24 -10.90
N PRO A 31 -9.35 -16.89 -11.92
CA PRO A 31 -8.65 -15.60 -11.93
C PRO A 31 -9.67 -14.46 -11.96
N LEU A 32 -9.47 -13.47 -11.09
CA LEU A 32 -10.23 -12.23 -11.16
C LEU A 32 -9.75 -11.40 -12.37
N PRO A 33 -10.62 -10.60 -13.01
CA PRO A 33 -10.18 -9.61 -13.98
C PRO A 33 -9.11 -8.71 -13.36
N PHE A 34 -8.10 -8.35 -14.15
CA PHE A 34 -6.94 -7.65 -13.65
C PHE A 34 -6.40 -6.66 -14.68
N LEU A 35 -5.70 -5.64 -14.20
CA LEU A 35 -5.05 -4.66 -15.03
C LEU A 35 -3.60 -5.07 -15.32
N VAL A 36 -3.22 -4.97 -16.60
CA VAL A 36 -1.86 -5.28 -17.06
C VAL A 36 -0.97 -4.05 -16.85
N MET A 37 0.24 -4.27 -16.33
CA MET A 37 1.20 -3.18 -16.18
C MET A 37 1.71 -2.76 -17.55
N ARG A 38 1.93 -1.46 -17.76
CA ARG A 38 2.45 -0.94 -19.03
C ARG A 38 3.91 -1.35 -19.20
N GLY A 39 4.12 -2.39 -20.02
CA GLY A 39 5.45 -2.92 -20.29
C GLY A 39 6.40 -1.88 -20.91
N GLU A 40 5.87 -0.98 -21.75
CA GLU A 40 6.66 0.12 -22.34
C GLU A 40 7.22 1.11 -21.31
N GLU A 41 6.58 1.28 -20.15
CA GLU A 41 7.02 2.18 -19.08
C GLU A 41 7.87 1.44 -18.04
N LEU A 42 7.63 0.14 -17.87
CA LEU A 42 8.40 -0.72 -16.98
C LEU A 42 9.84 -0.96 -17.49
N MET A 43 9.99 -1.29 -18.77
CA MET A 43 11.27 -1.75 -19.33
C MET A 43 12.40 -0.71 -19.33
N PRO A 44 12.15 0.57 -19.66
CA PRO A 44 13.18 1.61 -19.61
C PRO A 44 13.70 1.85 -18.19
N GLU A 45 12.82 1.87 -17.19
CA GLU A 45 13.19 2.02 -15.78
C GLU A 45 14.03 0.84 -15.28
N LEU A 46 13.63 -0.40 -15.61
CA LEU A 46 14.42 -1.58 -15.25
C LEU A 46 15.80 -1.58 -15.92
N LEU A 47 15.89 -1.22 -17.21
CA LEU A 47 17.15 -1.15 -17.93
C LEU A 47 18.06 -0.04 -17.40
N HIS A 48 17.52 1.15 -17.16
CA HIS A 48 18.25 2.27 -16.57
C HIS A 48 18.89 1.85 -15.25
N ASN A 49 18.10 1.22 -14.38
CA ASN A 49 18.58 0.78 -13.07
C ASN A 49 19.58 -0.38 -13.18
N ALA A 50 19.42 -1.29 -14.14
CA ALA A 50 20.37 -2.38 -14.38
C ALA A 50 21.78 -1.87 -14.76
N ILE A 51 21.88 -0.79 -15.53
CA ILE A 51 23.17 -0.16 -15.90
C ILE A 51 23.96 0.28 -14.66
N TRP A 52 23.25 0.77 -13.63
CA TRP A 52 23.87 1.28 -12.40
C TRP A 52 23.89 0.28 -11.25
N ALA A 53 23.24 -0.89 -11.40
CA ALA A 53 23.03 -1.87 -10.34
C ALA A 53 24.36 -2.28 -9.69
N SER A 54 25.35 -2.70 -10.48
CA SER A 54 26.65 -3.14 -9.95
C SER A 54 27.44 -2.00 -9.28
N ARG A 55 27.20 -0.73 -9.63
CA ARG A 55 27.84 0.42 -8.96
C ARG A 55 27.16 0.72 -7.62
N ARG A 56 25.83 0.67 -7.58
CA ARG A 56 25.03 0.90 -6.37
C ARG A 56 25.21 -0.22 -5.35
N GLU A 57 25.27 -1.46 -5.81
CA GLU A 57 25.55 -2.63 -4.97
C GLU A 57 26.91 -2.51 -4.26
N ARG A 58 27.97 -2.11 -4.98
CA ARG A 58 29.29 -1.83 -4.40
C ARG A 58 29.32 -0.66 -3.42
N ARG A 59 28.34 0.24 -3.49
CA ARG A 59 28.20 1.41 -2.60
C ARG A 59 27.17 1.17 -1.49
N HIS A 60 26.54 0.00 -1.45
CA HIS A 60 25.41 -0.31 -0.57
C HIS A 60 24.27 0.73 -0.66
N GLU A 61 24.11 1.34 -1.85
CA GLU A 61 23.04 2.28 -2.13
C GLU A 61 21.83 1.54 -2.72
N PRO A 62 20.61 1.81 -2.26
CA PRO A 62 19.41 1.24 -2.85
C PRO A 62 19.14 1.83 -4.24
N THR A 63 18.45 1.06 -5.06
CA THR A 63 17.95 1.47 -6.36
C THR A 63 16.53 1.96 -6.22
N LEU A 64 16.29 3.26 -6.43
CA LEU A 64 14.93 3.78 -6.51
C LEU A 64 14.29 3.33 -7.82
N LEU A 65 13.21 2.56 -7.73
CA LEU A 65 12.41 2.18 -8.89
C LEU A 65 11.15 3.03 -8.92
N HIS A 66 11.01 3.84 -9.97
CA HIS A 66 9.80 4.62 -10.25
C HIS A 66 8.87 3.81 -11.14
N LEU A 67 8.24 2.78 -10.57
CA LEU A 67 7.33 1.90 -11.32
C LEU A 67 5.91 2.47 -11.43
N ALA A 68 5.59 3.55 -10.70
CA ALA A 68 4.22 4.07 -10.62
C ALA A 68 3.59 4.36 -11.99
N ALA A 69 4.40 4.75 -12.98
CA ALA A 69 3.94 4.98 -14.34
C ALA A 69 3.43 3.66 -15.00
N ALA A 70 4.16 2.56 -14.82
CA ALA A 70 3.74 1.24 -15.29
C ALA A 70 2.43 0.75 -14.65
N TYR A 71 2.04 1.29 -13.49
CA TYR A 71 0.76 1.07 -12.82
C TYR A 71 -0.27 2.18 -13.16
N SER A 72 -0.46 2.45 -14.46
CA SER A 72 -1.42 3.43 -14.96
C SER A 72 -2.87 3.03 -14.68
N LEU A 73 -3.71 4.04 -14.42
CA LEU A 73 -5.16 3.92 -14.22
C LEU A 73 -5.95 4.68 -15.31
N ASP A 74 -5.32 4.96 -16.45
CA ASP A 74 -5.90 5.83 -17.49
C ASP A 74 -7.01 5.14 -18.31
N ASP A 75 -6.93 3.82 -18.46
CA ASP A 75 -7.97 3.01 -19.11
C ASP A 75 -9.10 2.74 -18.12
N THR A 76 -10.11 3.61 -18.11
CA THR A 76 -11.23 3.55 -17.16
C THR A 76 -12.05 2.27 -17.28
N ASP A 77 -12.21 1.74 -18.50
CA ASP A 77 -12.99 0.51 -18.73
C ASP A 77 -12.25 -0.71 -18.17
N ALA A 78 -10.94 -0.79 -18.40
CA ALA A 78 -10.12 -1.84 -17.82
C ALA A 78 -10.00 -1.72 -16.29
N VAL A 79 -9.89 -0.49 -15.76
CA VAL A 79 -9.91 -0.22 -14.33
C VAL A 79 -11.23 -0.68 -13.70
N ASP A 80 -12.37 -0.34 -14.31
CA ASP A 80 -13.69 -0.75 -13.81
C ASP A 80 -13.88 -2.27 -13.83
N ALA A 81 -13.37 -2.94 -14.87
CA ALA A 81 -13.40 -4.40 -14.96
C ALA A 81 -12.53 -5.07 -13.88
N ALA A 82 -11.35 -4.51 -13.60
CA ALA A 82 -10.39 -5.03 -12.62
C ALA A 82 -10.63 -4.55 -11.18
N ARG A 83 -11.66 -3.72 -10.96
CA ARG A 83 -11.93 -3.06 -9.68
C ARG A 83 -12.21 -4.06 -8.57
N ILE A 84 -11.57 -3.86 -7.42
CA ILE A 84 -11.89 -4.58 -6.19
C ILE A 84 -13.20 -4.00 -5.64
N PRO A 85 -14.27 -4.80 -5.48
CA PRO A 85 -15.60 -4.32 -5.10
C PRO A 85 -15.68 -4.06 -3.59
N VAL A 86 -14.92 -3.07 -3.11
CA VAL A 86 -14.81 -2.69 -1.70
C VAL A 86 -16.15 -2.28 -1.07
N GLU A 87 -17.13 -1.89 -1.89
CA GLU A 87 -18.52 -1.64 -1.47
C GLU A 87 -19.24 -2.89 -0.96
N ARG A 88 -18.70 -4.09 -1.21
CA ARG A 88 -19.25 -5.34 -0.66
C ARG A 88 -18.73 -5.66 0.74
N VAL A 89 -17.75 -4.91 1.24
CA VAL A 89 -17.18 -5.10 2.58
C VAL A 89 -18.11 -4.45 3.61
N GLY A 90 -18.77 -5.26 4.44
CA GLY A 90 -19.74 -4.78 5.43
C GLY A 90 -19.15 -4.05 6.65
N SER A 91 -17.83 -3.98 6.75
CA SER A 91 -17.13 -3.33 7.87
C SER A 91 -16.50 -2.00 7.43
N PRO A 92 -16.27 -1.07 8.37
CA PRO A 92 -15.51 0.14 8.11
C PRO A 92 -14.08 -0.17 7.63
N ILE A 93 -13.53 0.68 6.75
CA ILE A 93 -12.16 0.53 6.23
C ILE A 93 -11.31 1.75 6.61
N LEU A 94 -10.11 1.48 7.14
CA LEU A 94 -9.04 2.47 7.29
C LEU A 94 -8.05 2.30 6.13
N PHE A 95 -7.97 3.31 5.27
CA PHE A 95 -6.97 3.40 4.21
C PHE A 95 -5.75 4.20 4.70
N LEU A 96 -4.55 3.66 4.50
CA LEU A 96 -3.28 4.29 4.86
C LEU A 96 -2.39 4.32 3.62
N SER A 97 -2.00 5.49 3.11
CA SER A 97 -1.22 5.60 1.87
C SER A 97 -0.09 6.62 1.96
N GLY A 98 0.96 6.43 1.16
CA GLY A 98 2.07 7.37 1.04
C GLY A 98 1.95 8.21 -0.23
N ASP A 99 2.06 9.53 -0.12
CA ASP A 99 1.94 10.43 -1.27
C ASP A 99 3.18 10.42 -2.18
N ALA A 100 4.30 9.87 -1.69
CA ALA A 100 5.54 9.69 -2.43
C ALA A 100 5.81 8.22 -2.76
N ASP A 101 4.75 7.39 -2.88
CA ASP A 101 4.82 6.00 -3.33
C ASP A 101 5.36 5.93 -4.77
N ALA A 102 6.55 5.36 -4.93
CA ALA A 102 7.19 5.21 -6.23
C ALA A 102 6.83 3.89 -6.92
N LEU A 103 6.17 2.95 -6.21
CA LEU A 103 5.78 1.67 -6.79
C LEU A 103 4.50 1.83 -7.60
N TRP A 104 3.46 2.42 -7.00
CA TRP A 104 2.15 2.59 -7.64
C TRP A 104 1.37 3.76 -7.02
N PRO A 105 0.29 4.26 -7.65
CA PRO A 105 -0.43 5.44 -7.16
C PRO A 105 -1.36 5.11 -5.98
N SER A 106 -0.80 4.71 -4.83
CA SER A 106 -1.56 4.20 -3.67
C SER A 106 -2.56 5.22 -3.08
N THR A 107 -2.20 6.49 -2.95
CA THR A 107 -3.13 7.54 -2.47
C THR A 107 -4.31 7.72 -3.43
N ALA A 108 -4.08 7.72 -4.74
CA ALA A 108 -5.16 7.85 -5.72
C ALA A 108 -6.09 6.62 -5.69
N MET A 109 -5.52 5.41 -5.58
CA MET A 109 -6.27 4.16 -5.46
C MET A 109 -7.09 4.10 -4.16
N ALA A 110 -6.51 4.48 -3.03
CA ALA A 110 -7.22 4.57 -1.76
C ALA A 110 -8.42 5.54 -1.85
N GLY A 111 -8.22 6.70 -2.45
CA GLY A 111 -9.29 7.66 -2.69
C GLY A 111 -10.39 7.12 -3.61
N ALA A 112 -10.04 6.37 -4.66
CA ALA A 112 -11.02 5.73 -5.55
C ALA A 112 -11.86 4.67 -4.81
N ALA A 113 -11.22 3.84 -4.00
CA ALA A 113 -11.89 2.85 -3.15
C ALA A 113 -12.85 3.51 -2.16
N GLN A 114 -12.40 4.57 -1.47
CA GLN A 114 -13.25 5.32 -0.55
C GLN A 114 -14.43 5.97 -1.27
N ARG A 115 -14.22 6.59 -2.44
CA ARG A 115 -15.31 7.18 -3.25
C ARG A 115 -16.36 6.14 -3.65
N ALA A 116 -15.95 4.93 -4.05
CA ALA A 116 -16.90 3.86 -4.37
C ALA A 116 -17.80 3.52 -3.17
N ARG A 117 -17.24 3.45 -1.96
CA ARG A 117 -17.99 3.19 -0.73
C ARG A 117 -18.88 4.36 -0.31
N VAL A 118 -18.45 5.61 -0.57
CA VAL A 118 -19.27 6.81 -0.37
C VAL A 118 -20.48 6.79 -1.29
N THR A 119 -20.28 6.53 -2.58
CA THR A 119 -21.37 6.40 -3.57
C THR A 119 -22.35 5.30 -3.20
N ALA A 120 -21.86 4.19 -2.63
CA ALA A 120 -22.70 3.10 -2.13
C ALA A 120 -23.41 3.42 -0.79
N GLY A 121 -23.12 4.56 -0.16
CA GLY A 121 -23.76 4.99 1.09
C GLY A 121 -23.29 4.26 2.35
N ILE A 122 -22.18 3.53 2.30
CA ILE A 122 -21.68 2.70 3.42
C ILE A 122 -20.40 3.22 4.07
N ALA A 123 -19.78 4.28 3.52
CA ALA A 123 -18.49 4.79 3.97
C ALA A 123 -18.53 5.66 5.24
N ARG A 124 -19.65 5.69 5.99
CA ARG A 124 -19.82 6.62 7.13
C ARG A 124 -18.70 6.55 8.17
N ALA A 125 -18.15 5.36 8.36
CA ALA A 125 -17.10 5.09 9.35
C ALA A 125 -15.74 4.80 8.71
N ASP A 126 -15.62 4.95 7.38
CA ASP A 126 -14.33 4.77 6.71
C ASP A 126 -13.44 5.99 6.97
N GLU A 127 -12.14 5.74 7.06
CA GLU A 127 -11.12 6.78 7.19
C GLU A 127 -10.05 6.60 6.11
N HIS A 128 -9.54 7.69 5.54
CA HIS A 128 -8.35 7.67 4.68
C HIS A 128 -7.31 8.63 5.24
N ARG A 129 -6.16 8.08 5.63
CA ARG A 129 -4.96 8.85 6.00
C ARG A 129 -3.93 8.70 4.89
N HIS A 130 -3.46 9.83 4.39
CA HIS A 130 -2.37 9.88 3.43
C HIS A 130 -1.22 10.70 4.02
N TYR A 131 -0.01 10.27 3.75
CA TYR A 131 1.18 10.78 4.42
C TYR A 131 2.12 11.45 3.40
N PRO A 132 2.29 12.78 3.49
CA PRO A 132 3.26 13.49 2.67
C PRO A 132 4.67 12.92 2.86
N ASN A 133 5.40 12.77 1.76
CA ASN A 133 6.79 12.28 1.75
C ASN A 133 6.99 10.84 2.28
N ALA A 134 5.92 10.06 2.49
CA ALA A 134 6.01 8.63 2.75
C ALA A 134 5.93 7.85 1.43
N GLY A 135 6.75 6.81 1.32
CA GLY A 135 6.76 5.91 0.16
C GLY A 135 5.81 4.73 0.31
N HIS A 136 6.04 3.69 -0.49
CA HIS A 136 5.20 2.50 -0.53
C HIS A 136 5.21 1.67 0.77
N LEU A 137 6.34 1.68 1.48
CA LEU A 137 6.59 0.77 2.60
C LEU A 137 6.25 1.40 3.95
N ILE A 138 5.00 1.80 4.17
CA ILE A 138 4.54 2.23 5.50
C ILE A 138 4.44 1.01 6.40
N ARG A 139 5.26 0.94 7.47
CA ARG A 139 5.35 -0.20 8.37
C ARG A 139 4.73 0.06 9.75
N MET A 140 5.00 -0.84 10.69
CA MET A 140 4.70 -0.63 12.11
C MET A 140 5.49 0.58 12.65
N PRO A 141 5.00 1.26 13.69
CA PRO A 141 5.75 2.32 14.36
C PRO A 141 7.17 1.90 14.76
N TYR A 142 8.09 2.86 14.71
CA TYR A 142 9.46 2.75 15.22
C TYR A 142 10.33 1.71 14.50
N GLN A 143 10.05 1.42 13.23
CA GLN A 143 10.95 0.64 12.40
C GLN A 143 12.09 1.52 11.86
N PRO A 144 13.23 0.94 11.44
CA PRO A 144 14.30 1.69 10.79
C PRO A 144 13.80 2.37 9.51
N THR A 145 13.61 3.69 9.56
CA THR A 145 13.05 4.46 8.43
C THR A 145 14.08 4.82 7.37
N GLN A 146 15.36 4.55 7.66
CA GLN A 146 16.39 4.57 6.64
C GLN A 146 16.23 3.40 5.66
N ALA A 147 15.55 2.31 6.01
CA ALA A 147 15.31 1.19 5.11
C ALA A 147 13.99 1.37 4.31
N GLN A 148 13.97 2.36 3.42
CA GLN A 148 12.83 2.61 2.50
C GLN A 148 12.82 1.65 1.30
N TRP A 149 13.56 0.55 1.43
CA TRP A 149 13.80 -0.43 0.39
C TRP A 149 13.66 -1.85 0.91
N THR A 150 13.40 -2.77 -0.01
CA THR A 150 13.52 -4.21 0.20
C THR A 150 14.34 -4.81 -0.94
N SER A 151 15.19 -5.78 -0.65
CA SER A 151 16.05 -6.43 -1.67
C SER A 151 16.82 -5.44 -2.56
N GLY A 152 17.30 -4.33 -1.97
CA GLY A 152 18.03 -3.28 -2.68
C GLY A 152 17.18 -2.32 -3.53
N ILE A 153 15.86 -2.41 -3.49
CA ILE A 153 14.94 -1.56 -4.26
C ILE A 153 14.21 -0.58 -3.32
N ALA A 154 14.41 0.72 -3.50
CA ALA A 154 13.65 1.76 -2.81
C ALA A 154 12.32 2.06 -3.52
N PHE A 155 11.28 2.31 -2.73
CA PHE A 155 9.90 2.52 -3.21
C PHE A 155 9.35 3.91 -2.84
N GLY A 156 10.25 4.90 -2.85
CA GLY A 156 9.92 6.31 -2.67
C GLY A 156 9.85 6.78 -1.22
N GLY A 157 9.54 8.07 -1.06
CA GLY A 157 9.51 8.78 0.21
C GLY A 157 10.88 9.24 0.73
N THR A 158 10.86 9.76 1.97
CA THR A 158 12.06 10.18 2.72
C THR A 158 12.07 9.54 4.10
N PRO A 159 13.24 9.30 4.74
CA PRO A 159 13.28 8.68 6.06
C PRO A 159 12.47 9.41 7.14
N ALA A 160 12.45 10.75 7.09
CA ALA A 160 11.65 11.57 8.02
C ALA A 160 10.15 11.46 7.73
N GLY A 161 9.75 11.48 6.45
CA GLY A 161 8.36 11.29 6.04
C GLY A 161 7.83 9.91 6.43
N LEU A 162 8.64 8.87 6.23
CA LEU A 162 8.28 7.52 6.64
C LEU A 162 8.19 7.38 8.17
N ALA A 163 9.11 8.00 8.92
CA ALA A 163 9.06 7.97 10.39
C ALA A 163 7.78 8.60 10.95
N ALA A 164 7.39 9.76 10.40
CA ALA A 164 6.15 10.43 10.77
C ALA A 164 4.92 9.59 10.38
N ALA A 165 4.92 9.00 9.19
CA ALA A 165 3.85 8.14 8.71
C ALA A 165 3.69 6.89 9.58
N GLU A 166 4.76 6.17 9.89
CA GLU A 166 4.72 4.96 10.71
C GLU A 166 4.22 5.26 12.14
N ALA A 167 4.67 6.35 12.74
CA ALA A 167 4.23 6.76 14.08
C ALA A 167 2.72 7.07 14.13
N ASP A 168 2.22 7.87 13.20
CA ASP A 168 0.79 8.20 13.14
C ASP A 168 -0.05 6.99 12.71
N ALA A 169 0.33 6.29 11.63
CA ALA A 169 -0.42 5.15 11.08
C ALA A 169 -0.68 4.06 12.13
N GLY A 170 0.30 3.76 12.99
CA GLY A 170 0.10 2.81 14.08
C GLY A 170 -0.91 3.30 15.11
N GLN A 171 -0.82 4.58 15.53
CA GLN A 171 -1.79 5.17 16.45
C GLN A 171 -3.20 5.20 15.84
N GLN A 172 -3.33 5.58 14.57
CA GLN A 172 -4.62 5.61 13.88
C GLN A 172 -5.21 4.22 13.70
N THR A 173 -4.38 3.20 13.41
CA THR A 173 -4.82 1.81 13.32
C THR A 173 -5.38 1.33 14.66
N LEU A 174 -4.67 1.56 15.77
CA LEU A 174 -5.15 1.18 17.09
C LEU A 174 -6.44 1.91 17.48
N ARG A 175 -6.52 3.23 17.22
CA ARG A 175 -7.74 4.02 17.45
C ARG A 175 -8.91 3.47 16.64
N PHE A 176 -8.70 3.22 15.35
CA PHE A 176 -9.73 2.71 14.45
C PHE A 176 -10.25 1.34 14.89
N LEU A 177 -9.36 0.43 15.26
CA LEU A 177 -9.74 -0.89 15.79
C LEU A 177 -10.50 -0.76 17.11
N ALA A 178 -10.04 0.08 18.04
CA ALA A 178 -10.73 0.30 19.32
C ALA A 178 -12.16 0.84 19.13
N SER A 179 -12.36 1.77 18.18
CA SER A 179 -13.68 2.35 17.90
C SER A 179 -14.65 1.38 17.23
N HIS A 180 -14.17 0.37 16.49
CA HIS A 180 -15.02 -0.50 15.67
C HIS A 180 -15.09 -1.95 16.14
N LEU A 181 -14.17 -2.39 17.00
CA LEU A 181 -14.17 -3.73 17.61
C LEU A 181 -14.52 -3.69 19.11
N GLY A 182 -14.58 -2.51 19.72
CA GLY A 182 -14.82 -2.33 21.14
C GLY A 182 -16.29 -2.44 21.58
N ARG A 183 -16.77 -3.68 21.81
CA ARG A 183 -17.57 -4.06 23.00
C ARG A 183 -17.34 -5.53 23.32
N GLY A 184 -16.47 -5.79 24.29
CA GLY A 184 -16.22 -7.15 24.76
C GLY A 184 -15.13 -7.33 25.82
N THR A 185 -14.74 -6.31 26.60
CA THR A 185 -14.15 -6.51 27.95
C THR A 185 -13.98 -5.16 28.64
N GLU A 186 -14.60 -5.01 29.82
CA GLU A 186 -14.12 -4.08 30.83
C GLU A 186 -12.69 -4.51 31.19
N LEU A 187 -11.69 -3.74 30.74
CA LEU A 187 -10.36 -3.79 31.36
C LEU A 187 -10.43 -2.92 32.62
N SER A 188 -11.04 -3.47 33.68
CA SER A 188 -10.77 -3.03 35.05
C SER A 188 -9.38 -3.51 35.44
N ALA A 189 -8.34 -2.83 34.96
CA ALA A 189 -7.02 -2.97 35.54
C ALA A 189 -6.86 -1.84 36.58
N SER A 190 -7.37 -2.10 37.78
CA SER A 190 -6.91 -1.41 38.98
C SER A 190 -5.42 -1.68 39.12
N ILE A 191 -4.58 -0.70 38.80
CA ILE A 191 -3.17 -0.74 39.22
C ILE A 191 -3.17 -0.45 40.71
N THR A 192 -3.20 -1.51 41.52
CA THR A 192 -2.76 -1.44 42.91
C THR A 192 -1.24 -1.49 42.88
N THR A 193 -0.60 -0.37 43.21
CA THR A 193 0.82 -0.32 43.56
C THR A 193 1.05 -1.18 44.80
N PRO A 194 2.02 -2.11 44.82
CA PRO A 194 2.42 -2.77 46.04
C PRO A 194 3.18 -1.77 46.93
N ASP A 195 2.79 -1.73 48.20
CA ASP A 195 3.54 -1.09 49.27
C ASP A 195 4.87 -1.83 49.51
N THR A 196 5.85 -1.06 49.99
CA THR A 196 7.23 -1.39 50.43
C THR A 196 8.34 -1.48 49.38
#